data_AF-A0A7X7TL84-F1
#
_entry.id   AF-A0A7X7TL84-F1
#
_cell.length_a   1.000
_cell.length_b   1.000
_cell.length_c   1.000
_cell.angle_alpha   90.00
_cell.angle_beta   90.00
_cell.angle_gamma   90.00
#
_symmetry.space_group_name_H-M   'P 1'
#
loop_
_entity.id
_entity.type
_entity.pdbx_description
1 polymer ?
#
loop_
_entity_poly.entity_id
_entity_poly.type
_entity_poly.pdbx_seq_one_letter_code
_entity_poly.pdbx_strand_id
1 'polypeptide(L)'
;MPRFSDTSLQNSKPSVERKKRIKDAKNIKRTIDPAALEMLDYTSENNIITAFDRWSAQQPQCAFGYQGICCRICFAGPCRIKGDEGPGSMGICGARDYTIVARNAIRMMAGGCSAHSDHGRELVEVLYHMSLGKAPDYEIRDPDKLHRVAKKIGLETEGKTDLELAKEVALAAFEDFGRHTSDKCRFLEANLCEKRIKKYEETDVFPRAIDREVVEVMHRTHVGVDADPVNIIFGGIKCSLADLTGEQISTDISDILFGTPKPVMSEANLGVLDPDKVNIIVHGHNPVLSQMVVDTAREMEEEAKAAGANGIQLSGICCTGNEVLMRNGVPIATSYMAQELAIATGAVDVMVVDVQCIMPGLRSVAECFHTKLVTTMSISKIPGAYHFAFEDSKAKESAEAVIRLAIEAFKERKESGRPVQVPKFKNKLMAGFSLEALMDLFAAINPDNPIKVLTDAIDNGEILGVCALAGCNNLEAVYEKNHTEIIKELAKNNVFMVGTGCVMQAAA
;
A
#
# COMPACT_ATOMS: atom_id res chain seq x y z
N MET A 1 15.76 -6.91 -24.22
CA MET A 1 15.07 -5.61 -24.36
C MET A 1 14.31 -5.61 -25.67
N PRO A 2 13.03 -5.23 -25.69
CA PRO A 2 12.33 -4.98 -26.95
C PRO A 2 13.05 -3.89 -27.74
N ARG A 3 12.89 -3.91 -29.07
CA ARG A 3 13.32 -2.83 -29.96
C ARG A 3 12.07 -2.04 -30.33
N PHE A 4 12.00 -0.78 -29.94
CA PHE A 4 10.84 0.07 -30.19
C PHE A 4 10.85 0.62 -31.62
N SER A 5 9.66 0.85 -32.17
CA SER A 5 9.47 1.56 -33.45
C SER A 5 9.93 3.01 -33.36
N ASP A 6 9.68 3.66 -32.23
CA ASP A 6 10.29 4.94 -31.89
C ASP A 6 11.78 4.75 -31.62
N THR A 7 12.61 5.22 -32.56
CA THR A 7 14.06 5.07 -32.52
C THR A 7 14.72 5.97 -31.46
N SER A 8 14.00 6.94 -30.91
CA SER A 8 14.49 7.75 -29.78
C SER A 8 14.50 6.96 -28.46
N LEU A 9 13.70 5.89 -28.36
CA LEU A 9 13.60 5.01 -27.19
C LEU A 9 14.60 3.84 -27.21
N GLN A 10 15.58 3.86 -28.12
CA GLN A 10 16.51 2.74 -28.33
C GLN A 10 17.45 2.43 -27.16
N ASN A 11 17.54 3.31 -26.18
CA ASN A 11 18.44 3.16 -25.06
C ASN A 11 17.61 2.80 -23.81
N SER A 12 17.97 1.73 -23.11
CA SER A 12 17.43 1.38 -21.78
C SER A 12 17.80 2.40 -20.68
N LYS A 13 18.16 3.63 -21.07
CA LYS A 13 18.66 4.70 -20.22
C LYS A 13 17.57 5.76 -20.07
N PRO A 14 17.35 6.27 -18.86
CA PRO A 14 16.46 7.41 -18.63
C PRO A 14 16.89 8.63 -19.45
N SER A 15 15.92 9.40 -19.95
CA SER A 15 16.16 10.61 -20.77
C SER A 15 16.88 11.72 -20.02
N VAL A 16 16.76 11.75 -18.69
CA VAL A 16 17.40 12.75 -17.81
C VAL A 16 18.42 12.07 -16.89
N GLU A 17 19.67 12.51 -17.00
CA GLU A 17 20.76 12.12 -16.09
C GLU A 17 20.42 12.50 -14.65
N ARG A 18 20.76 11.63 -13.68
CA ARG A 18 20.45 11.82 -12.26
C ARG A 18 20.78 13.21 -11.73
N LYS A 19 21.99 13.72 -12.02
CA LYS A 19 22.46 15.04 -11.55
C LYS A 19 21.55 16.20 -12.00
N LYS A 20 20.73 15.99 -13.04
CA LYS A 20 19.81 16.96 -13.63
C LYS A 20 18.33 16.68 -13.30
N ARG A 21 18.02 15.58 -12.59
CA ARG A 21 16.63 15.23 -12.21
C ARG A 21 16.09 16.14 -11.12
N ILE A 22 16.92 16.47 -10.14
CA ILE A 22 16.54 17.33 -9.03
C ILE A 22 16.79 18.78 -9.42
N LYS A 23 15.70 19.52 -9.61
CA LYS A 23 15.70 20.98 -9.77
C LYS A 23 15.26 21.62 -8.47
N ASP A 24 15.91 22.71 -8.10
CA ASP A 24 15.60 23.54 -6.93
C ASP A 24 15.41 22.72 -5.65
N ALA A 25 16.45 21.97 -5.28
CA ALA A 25 16.43 21.04 -4.14
C ALA A 25 16.12 21.72 -2.79
N LYS A 26 16.20 23.06 -2.72
CA LYS A 26 15.87 23.90 -1.56
C LYS A 26 14.42 24.40 -1.55
N ASN A 27 13.67 24.21 -2.63
CA ASN A 27 12.25 24.52 -2.65
C ASN A 27 11.47 23.36 -2.02
N ILE A 28 10.92 23.59 -0.83
CA ILE A 28 10.08 22.63 -0.11
C ILE A 28 8.65 22.56 -0.68
N LYS A 29 8.18 23.59 -1.40
CA LYS A 29 6.90 23.59 -2.14
C LYS A 29 6.98 22.77 -3.42
N ARG A 30 7.34 21.49 -3.28
CA ARG A 30 7.51 20.52 -4.36
C ARG A 30 6.27 19.67 -4.52
N THR A 31 5.16 20.33 -4.82
CA THR A 31 3.88 19.68 -5.10
C THR A 31 3.08 20.47 -6.13
N ILE A 32 2.19 19.79 -6.85
CA ILE A 32 1.14 20.43 -7.65
C ILE A 32 -0.25 20.34 -6.99
N ASP A 33 -0.36 19.63 -5.86
CA ASP A 33 -1.60 19.57 -5.08
C ASP A 33 -1.82 20.92 -4.38
N PRO A 34 -2.92 21.62 -4.68
CA PRO A 34 -3.18 22.95 -4.13
C PRO A 34 -3.41 22.94 -2.61
N ALA A 35 -4.00 21.89 -2.05
CA ALA A 35 -4.19 21.78 -0.60
C ALA A 35 -2.85 21.59 0.11
N ALA A 36 -1.98 20.76 -0.46
CA ALA A 36 -0.63 20.59 0.05
C ALA A 36 0.21 21.88 -0.06
N LEU A 37 0.04 22.67 -1.13
CA LEU A 37 0.70 23.98 -1.24
C LEU A 37 0.27 24.93 -0.12
N GLU A 38 -1.05 25.05 0.12
CA GLU A 38 -1.59 25.88 1.20
C GLU A 38 -1.08 25.43 2.58
N MET A 39 -1.06 24.13 2.83
CA MET A 39 -0.54 23.60 4.09
C MET A 39 0.97 23.76 4.25
N LEU A 40 1.75 23.68 3.16
CA LEU A 40 3.19 23.93 3.20
C LEU A 40 3.52 25.40 3.51
N ASP A 41 2.68 26.33 3.06
CA ASP A 41 2.76 27.74 3.49
C ASP A 41 2.57 27.85 5.00
N TYR A 42 1.46 27.28 5.50
CA TYR A 42 1.15 27.29 6.92
C TYR A 42 2.24 26.63 7.78
N THR A 43 2.75 25.46 7.40
CA THR A 43 3.80 24.78 8.17
C THR A 43 5.11 25.58 8.18
N SER A 44 5.44 26.26 7.08
CA SER A 44 6.62 27.12 6.98
C SER A 44 6.52 28.32 7.93
N GLU A 45 5.37 29.01 7.93
CA GLU A 45 5.11 30.16 8.79
C GLU A 45 5.13 29.81 10.29
N ASN A 46 4.77 28.57 10.62
CA ASN A 46 4.69 28.08 12.00
C ASN A 46 5.88 27.20 12.42
N ASN A 47 6.95 27.14 11.63
CA ASN A 47 8.16 26.35 11.90
C ASN A 47 7.90 24.85 12.16
N ILE A 48 6.91 24.28 11.48
CA ILE A 48 6.56 22.86 11.56
C ILE A 48 7.34 22.11 10.46
N ILE A 49 8.18 21.17 10.86
CA ILE A 49 9.02 20.40 9.93
C ILE A 49 8.25 19.20 9.39
N THR A 50 8.20 19.09 8.06
CA THR A 50 7.52 18.00 7.34
C THR A 50 8.49 17.15 6.51
N ALA A 51 7.98 16.13 5.84
CA ALA A 51 8.73 15.30 4.91
C ALA A 51 9.35 16.09 3.75
N PHE A 52 8.72 17.20 3.35
CA PHE A 52 9.22 18.09 2.31
C PHE A 52 10.49 18.81 2.76
N ASP A 53 10.50 19.32 4.00
CA ASP A 53 11.66 19.94 4.63
C ASP A 53 12.80 18.92 4.81
N ARG A 54 12.46 17.74 5.33
CA ARG A 54 13.43 16.65 5.53
C ARG A 54 14.06 16.20 4.21
N TRP A 55 13.28 16.09 3.14
CA TRP A 55 13.83 15.76 1.82
C TRP A 55 14.80 16.85 1.33
N SER A 56 14.45 18.12 1.49
CA SER A 56 15.31 19.25 1.08
C SER A 56 16.63 19.31 1.87
N ALA A 57 16.57 19.00 3.17
CA ALA A 57 17.74 18.92 4.04
C ALA A 57 18.70 17.78 3.65
N GLN A 58 18.20 16.69 3.07
CA GLN A 58 19.00 15.54 2.62
C GLN A 58 19.74 15.78 1.29
N GLN A 59 19.60 16.95 0.65
CA GLN A 59 20.20 17.22 -0.65
C GLN A 59 21.62 17.83 -0.54
N PRO A 60 22.61 17.33 -1.33
CA PRO A 60 22.50 16.19 -2.24
C PRO A 60 22.59 14.83 -1.52
N GLN A 61 21.71 13.88 -1.89
CA GLN A 61 21.74 12.52 -1.35
C GLN A 61 22.98 11.72 -1.83
N CYS A 62 23.40 10.71 -1.06
CA CYS A 62 24.58 9.90 -1.34
C CYS A 62 24.57 9.29 -2.76
N ALA A 63 25.65 9.51 -3.51
CA ALA A 63 25.75 9.04 -4.89
C ALA A 63 25.83 7.51 -4.98
N PHE A 64 26.71 6.91 -4.17
CA PHE A 64 26.99 5.47 -4.14
C PHE A 64 25.78 4.63 -3.72
N GLY A 65 25.04 5.09 -2.71
CA GLY A 65 23.85 4.39 -2.21
C GLY A 65 22.76 4.32 -3.28
N TYR A 66 22.46 5.44 -3.91
CA TYR A 66 21.47 5.52 -4.99
C TYR A 66 21.82 4.65 -6.21
N GLN A 67 23.12 4.57 -6.57
CA GLN A 67 23.57 3.70 -7.66
C GLN A 67 23.60 2.22 -7.27
N GLY A 68 23.34 1.89 -5.99
CA GLY A 68 23.34 0.51 -5.50
C GLY A 68 24.74 -0.10 -5.34
N ILE A 69 25.82 0.68 -5.42
CA ILE A 69 27.22 0.21 -5.38
C ILE A 69 27.89 0.36 -4.00
N CYS A 70 27.09 0.64 -2.97
CA CYS A 70 27.50 0.63 -1.56
C CYS A 70 26.99 -0.66 -0.90
N CYS A 71 27.86 -1.40 -0.21
CA CYS A 71 27.51 -2.66 0.47
C CYS A 71 27.71 -2.53 1.98
N ARG A 72 26.68 -2.88 2.76
CA ARG A 72 26.68 -2.89 4.24
C ARG A 72 26.17 -4.21 4.83
N ILE A 73 26.31 -5.31 4.09
CA ILE A 73 25.71 -6.60 4.46
C ILE A 73 26.46 -7.30 5.61
N CYS A 74 27.74 -6.99 5.82
CA CYS A 74 28.53 -7.56 6.92
C CYS A 74 29.42 -6.51 7.61
N PHE A 75 30.01 -6.88 8.74
CA PHE A 75 30.85 -6.00 9.57
C PHE A 75 32.22 -5.62 8.99
N ALA A 76 32.64 -6.24 7.89
CA ALA A 76 33.86 -5.80 7.20
C ALA A 76 33.66 -4.46 6.45
N GLY A 77 32.41 -4.09 6.16
CA GLY A 77 32.06 -2.86 5.46
C GLY A 77 32.02 -1.61 6.37
N PRO A 78 31.49 -0.47 5.85
CA PRO A 78 30.85 -0.32 4.54
C PRO A 78 31.86 -0.39 3.39
N CYS A 79 31.58 -1.23 2.40
CA CYS A 79 32.32 -1.26 1.13
C CYS A 79 31.63 -0.35 0.10
N ARG A 80 32.39 0.24 -0.82
CA ARG A 80 31.87 0.90 -2.02
C ARG A 80 32.79 0.66 -3.20
N ILE A 81 32.22 0.54 -4.40
CA ILE A 81 33.00 0.45 -5.64
C ILE A 81 33.63 1.82 -5.92
N LYS A 82 34.96 1.86 -6.03
CA LYS A 82 35.75 3.11 -6.18
C LYS A 82 36.28 3.34 -7.59
N GLY A 83 36.20 2.36 -8.48
CA GLY A 83 36.61 2.43 -9.87
C GLY A 83 36.27 1.14 -10.60
N ASP A 84 36.43 1.14 -11.92
CA ASP A 84 36.06 0.00 -12.76
C ASP A 84 37.10 -1.14 -12.68
N GLU A 85 38.35 -0.80 -12.35
CA GLU A 85 39.48 -1.73 -12.29
C GLU A 85 40.27 -1.63 -10.96
N GLY A 86 41.20 -2.57 -10.77
CA GLY A 86 42.10 -2.61 -9.61
C GLY A 86 41.44 -3.06 -8.30
N PRO A 87 42.15 -3.00 -7.15
CA PRO A 87 41.66 -3.51 -5.88
C PRO A 87 40.43 -2.75 -5.33
N GLY A 88 40.16 -1.54 -5.82
CA GLY A 88 38.98 -0.75 -5.46
C GLY A 88 37.71 -1.05 -6.28
N SER A 89 37.79 -1.94 -7.26
CA SER A 89 36.66 -2.33 -8.15
C SER A 89 35.77 -3.44 -7.58
N MET A 90 36.01 -3.84 -6.32
CA MET A 90 35.29 -4.88 -5.60
C MET A 90 35.13 -4.48 -4.13
N GLY A 91 34.19 -5.11 -3.43
CA GLY A 91 34.17 -5.11 -1.97
C GLY A 91 35.35 -5.89 -1.39
N ILE A 92 35.59 -5.76 -0.08
CA ILE A 92 36.70 -6.44 0.62
C ILE A 92 36.66 -7.97 0.42
N CYS A 93 35.47 -8.56 0.35
CA CYS A 93 35.30 -9.99 0.11
C CYS A 93 35.39 -10.42 -1.38
N GLY A 94 35.73 -9.50 -2.29
CA GLY A 94 35.80 -9.76 -3.73
C GLY A 94 34.47 -9.61 -4.49
N ALA A 95 33.37 -9.25 -3.83
CA ALA A 95 32.10 -9.00 -4.52
C ALA A 95 32.21 -7.81 -5.48
N ARG A 96 31.91 -8.05 -6.76
CA ARG A 96 31.88 -7.03 -7.83
C ARG A 96 30.66 -6.10 -7.69
N ASP A 97 30.67 -5.02 -8.45
CA ASP A 97 29.58 -4.05 -8.56
C ASP A 97 28.23 -4.71 -8.85
N TYR A 98 28.14 -5.59 -9.85
CA TYR A 98 26.90 -6.28 -10.20
C TYR A 98 26.35 -7.14 -9.06
N THR A 99 27.20 -7.83 -8.30
CA THR A 99 26.78 -8.63 -7.14
C THR A 99 26.23 -7.72 -6.04
N ILE A 100 26.90 -6.60 -5.77
CA ILE A 100 26.46 -5.64 -4.74
C ILE A 100 25.13 -5.01 -5.14
N VAL A 101 24.98 -4.58 -6.40
CA VAL A 101 23.74 -4.00 -6.93
C VAL A 101 22.61 -5.02 -6.86
N ALA A 102 22.82 -6.25 -7.34
CA ALA A 102 21.80 -7.30 -7.30
C ALA A 102 21.36 -7.62 -5.87
N ARG A 103 22.31 -7.76 -4.93
CA ARG A 103 21.99 -7.98 -3.50
C ARG A 103 21.18 -6.85 -2.89
N ASN A 104 21.54 -5.60 -3.17
CA ASN A 104 20.81 -4.44 -2.68
C ASN A 104 19.38 -4.40 -3.25
N ALA A 105 19.21 -4.68 -4.55
CA ALA A 105 17.91 -4.69 -5.20
C ALA A 105 17.00 -5.79 -4.64
N ILE A 106 17.46 -7.04 -4.56
CA ILE A 106 16.58 -8.13 -4.11
C ILE A 106 16.30 -8.07 -2.60
N ARG A 107 17.16 -7.44 -1.79
CA ARG A 107 16.84 -7.16 -0.38
C ARG A 107 15.70 -6.13 -0.24
N MET A 108 15.57 -5.18 -1.17
CA MET A 108 14.39 -4.30 -1.21
C MET A 108 13.13 -5.09 -1.61
N MET A 109 13.24 -6.00 -2.59
CA MET A 109 12.15 -6.90 -2.98
C MET A 109 11.69 -7.77 -1.80
N ALA A 110 12.63 -8.38 -1.07
CA ALA A 110 12.32 -9.17 0.12
C ALA A 110 11.70 -8.34 1.25
N GLY A 111 12.11 -7.08 1.39
CA GLY A 111 11.44 -6.14 2.31
C GLY A 111 9.97 -5.92 1.94
N GLY A 112 9.66 -5.70 0.66
CA GLY A 112 8.29 -5.63 0.15
C GLY A 112 7.51 -6.92 0.40
N CYS A 113 8.06 -8.05 -0.04
CA CYS A 113 7.48 -9.38 0.16
C CYS A 113 7.17 -9.68 1.62
N SER A 114 8.06 -9.32 2.55
CA SER A 114 7.80 -9.51 3.98
C SER A 114 6.64 -8.66 4.50
N ALA A 115 6.44 -7.47 3.95
CA ALA A 115 5.37 -6.56 4.35
C ALA A 115 4.01 -7.06 3.85
N HIS A 116 3.89 -7.43 2.58
CA HIS A 116 2.65 -8.02 2.05
C HIS A 116 2.38 -9.43 2.59
N SER A 117 3.42 -10.20 2.93
CA SER A 117 3.27 -11.47 3.64
C SER A 117 2.55 -11.27 4.97
N ASP A 118 3.04 -10.35 5.81
CA ASP A 118 2.48 -10.13 7.15
C ASP A 118 1.06 -9.57 7.10
N HIS A 119 0.78 -8.65 6.16
CA HIS A 119 -0.57 -8.16 5.90
C HIS A 119 -1.54 -9.31 5.57
N GLY A 120 -1.16 -10.19 4.62
CA GLY A 120 -2.00 -11.32 4.23
C GLY A 120 -2.17 -12.35 5.35
N ARG A 121 -1.12 -12.58 6.14
CA ARG A 121 -1.17 -13.51 7.27
C ARG A 121 -2.16 -13.06 8.32
N GLU A 122 -2.16 -11.77 8.68
CA GLU A 122 -3.09 -11.21 9.67
C GLU A 122 -4.56 -11.38 9.22
N LEU A 123 -4.87 -11.15 7.94
CA LEU A 123 -6.21 -11.41 7.40
C LEU A 123 -6.61 -12.89 7.48
N VAL A 124 -5.68 -13.79 7.16
CA VAL A 124 -5.92 -15.25 7.23
C VAL A 124 -6.11 -15.70 8.68
N GLU A 125 -5.37 -15.12 9.64
CA GLU A 125 -5.56 -15.35 11.08
C GLU A 125 -6.95 -14.93 11.53
N VAL A 126 -7.42 -13.74 11.11
CA VAL A 126 -8.78 -13.27 11.42
C VAL A 126 -9.83 -14.20 10.82
N LEU A 127 -9.70 -14.59 9.55
CA LEU A 127 -10.63 -15.54 8.91
C LEU A 127 -10.67 -16.88 9.66
N TYR A 128 -9.50 -17.39 10.05
CA TYR A 128 -9.38 -18.63 10.80
C TYR A 128 -10.01 -18.50 12.19
N HIS A 129 -9.71 -17.44 12.95
CA HIS A 129 -10.27 -17.21 14.27
C HIS A 129 -11.78 -17.00 14.22
N MET A 130 -12.30 -16.26 13.23
CA MET A 130 -13.73 -16.11 12.97
C MET A 130 -14.39 -17.47 12.72
N SER A 131 -13.79 -18.33 11.87
CA SER A 131 -14.31 -19.67 11.60
C SER A 131 -14.38 -20.58 12.84
N LEU A 132 -13.61 -20.26 13.88
CA LEU A 132 -13.59 -20.96 15.17
C LEU A 132 -14.44 -20.28 16.25
N GLY A 133 -15.13 -19.19 15.94
CA GLY A 133 -15.89 -18.38 16.90
C GLY A 133 -15.02 -17.59 17.88
N LYS A 134 -13.76 -17.32 17.54
CA LYS A 134 -12.79 -16.60 18.40
C LYS A 134 -12.61 -15.13 18.04
N ALA A 135 -13.12 -14.70 16.89
CA ALA A 135 -13.14 -13.30 16.44
C ALA A 135 -14.59 -12.91 16.10
N PRO A 136 -15.45 -12.71 17.12
CA PRO A 136 -16.90 -12.62 16.94
C PRO A 136 -17.39 -11.33 16.26
N ASP A 137 -16.54 -10.31 16.21
CA ASP A 137 -16.85 -9.04 15.53
C ASP A 137 -16.67 -9.12 13.99
N TYR A 138 -16.15 -10.25 13.49
CA TYR A 138 -15.98 -10.52 12.07
C TYR A 138 -16.96 -11.57 11.57
N GLU A 139 -17.33 -11.46 10.29
CA GLU A 139 -18.27 -12.35 9.63
C GLU A 139 -17.86 -12.59 8.17
N ILE A 140 -18.51 -13.53 7.50
CA ILE A 140 -18.37 -13.76 6.06
C ILE A 140 -19.35 -12.81 5.36
N ARG A 141 -18.84 -11.71 4.80
CA ARG A 141 -19.65 -10.72 4.08
C ARG A 141 -19.84 -11.04 2.59
N ASP A 142 -18.97 -11.88 2.02
CA ASP A 142 -19.12 -12.36 0.64
C ASP A 142 -18.97 -13.90 0.54
N PRO A 143 -20.06 -14.64 0.79
CA PRO A 143 -20.07 -16.09 0.63
C PRO A 143 -19.74 -16.53 -0.80
N ASP A 144 -20.22 -15.81 -1.82
CA ASP A 144 -19.95 -16.17 -3.21
C ASP A 144 -18.46 -16.09 -3.53
N LYS A 145 -17.76 -15.07 -3.01
CA LYS A 145 -16.29 -14.97 -3.11
C LYS A 145 -15.61 -16.14 -2.41
N LEU A 146 -16.04 -16.51 -1.20
CA LEU A 146 -15.50 -17.65 -0.47
C LEU A 146 -15.60 -18.94 -1.30
N HIS A 147 -16.78 -19.23 -1.85
CA HIS A 147 -17.01 -20.41 -2.70
C HIS A 147 -16.17 -20.36 -3.99
N ARG A 148 -16.05 -19.19 -4.63
CA ARG A 148 -15.19 -19.01 -5.82
C ARG A 148 -13.72 -19.28 -5.51
N VAL A 149 -13.20 -18.71 -4.43
CA VAL A 149 -11.81 -18.88 -3.99
C VAL A 149 -11.55 -20.34 -3.67
N ALA A 150 -12.39 -20.96 -2.84
CA ALA A 150 -12.26 -22.37 -2.46
C ALA A 150 -12.21 -23.30 -3.68
N LYS A 151 -13.13 -23.13 -4.62
CA LYS A 151 -13.14 -23.90 -5.88
C LYS A 151 -11.88 -23.66 -6.70
N LYS A 152 -11.42 -22.41 -6.79
CA LYS A 152 -10.25 -22.03 -7.60
C LYS A 152 -8.96 -22.67 -7.08
N ILE A 153 -8.82 -22.81 -5.77
CA ILE A 153 -7.68 -23.47 -5.12
C ILE A 153 -7.89 -24.99 -4.95
N GLY A 154 -8.99 -25.56 -5.47
CA GLY A 154 -9.23 -27.00 -5.52
C GLY A 154 -9.81 -27.62 -4.25
N LEU A 155 -10.50 -26.84 -3.41
CA LEU A 155 -11.24 -27.36 -2.26
C LEU A 155 -12.64 -27.85 -2.66
N GLU A 156 -13.09 -28.94 -2.03
CA GLU A 156 -14.47 -29.42 -2.12
C GLU A 156 -15.41 -28.44 -1.40
N THR A 157 -16.52 -28.07 -2.05
CA THR A 157 -17.48 -27.08 -1.53
C THR A 157 -18.84 -27.69 -1.17
N GLU A 158 -19.20 -28.82 -1.79
CA GLU A 158 -20.51 -29.45 -1.59
C GLU A 158 -20.67 -30.02 -0.17
N GLY A 159 -21.82 -29.76 0.46
CA GLY A 159 -22.15 -30.28 1.79
C GLY A 159 -21.45 -29.59 2.96
N LYS A 160 -20.69 -28.52 2.72
CA LYS A 160 -20.01 -27.74 3.77
C LYS A 160 -20.74 -26.45 4.09
N THR A 161 -20.70 -26.05 5.35
CA THR A 161 -21.09 -24.71 5.78
C THR A 161 -20.04 -23.68 5.38
N ASP A 162 -20.44 -22.42 5.27
CA ASP A 162 -19.49 -21.34 4.97
C ASP A 162 -18.40 -21.20 6.04
N LEU A 163 -18.70 -21.50 7.31
CA LEU A 163 -17.69 -21.51 8.38
C LEU A 163 -16.66 -22.63 8.21
N GLU A 164 -17.08 -23.84 7.87
CA GLU A 164 -16.17 -24.96 7.58
C GLU A 164 -15.29 -24.63 6.36
N LEU A 165 -15.89 -24.04 5.32
CA LEU A 165 -15.17 -23.68 4.12
C LEU A 165 -14.17 -22.53 4.36
N ALA A 166 -14.56 -21.51 5.12
CA ALA A 166 -13.68 -20.42 5.54
C ALA A 166 -12.46 -20.94 6.30
N LYS A 167 -12.66 -21.91 7.22
CA LYS A 167 -11.58 -22.57 7.93
C LYS A 167 -10.62 -23.29 6.99
N GLU A 168 -11.14 -24.05 6.01
CA GLU A 168 -10.31 -24.77 5.05
C GLU A 168 -9.54 -23.84 4.11
N VAL A 169 -10.16 -22.75 3.66
CA VAL A 169 -9.50 -21.71 2.87
C VAL A 169 -8.37 -21.06 3.67
N ALA A 170 -8.60 -20.75 4.95
CA ALA A 170 -7.57 -20.18 5.81
C ALA A 170 -6.39 -21.15 6.02
N LEU A 171 -6.67 -22.43 6.27
CA LEU A 171 -5.64 -23.47 6.40
C LEU A 171 -4.84 -23.64 5.10
N ALA A 172 -5.49 -23.62 3.94
CA ALA A 172 -4.83 -23.67 2.65
C ALA A 172 -3.92 -22.43 2.41
N ALA A 173 -4.34 -21.25 2.87
CA ALA A 173 -3.53 -20.04 2.78
C ALA A 173 -2.31 -20.11 3.71
N PHE A 174 -2.46 -20.59 4.96
CA PHE A 174 -1.35 -20.80 5.88
C PHE A 174 -0.27 -21.73 5.32
N GLU A 175 -0.65 -22.75 4.54
CA GLU A 175 0.33 -23.61 3.84
C GLU A 175 1.22 -22.79 2.91
N ASP A 176 0.68 -21.85 2.13
CA ASP A 176 1.47 -21.03 1.19
C ASP A 176 2.41 -20.05 1.91
N PHE A 177 2.17 -19.69 3.17
CA PHE A 177 3.12 -18.89 3.95
C PHE A 177 4.35 -19.67 4.38
N GLY A 178 4.17 -20.91 4.87
CA GLY A 178 5.18 -21.62 5.66
C GLY A 178 5.45 -23.09 5.31
N ARG A 179 4.99 -23.60 4.15
CA ARG A 179 5.15 -25.02 3.79
C ARG A 179 6.60 -25.52 3.92
N HIS A 180 6.77 -26.71 4.49
CA HIS A 180 8.07 -27.37 4.61
C HIS A 180 8.52 -28.12 3.35
N THR A 181 7.60 -28.43 2.44
CA THR A 181 7.90 -29.11 1.17
C THR A 181 8.39 -28.12 0.11
N SER A 182 8.65 -28.61 -1.10
CA SER A 182 9.03 -27.80 -2.26
C SER A 182 7.87 -27.62 -3.25
N ASP A 183 6.64 -27.90 -2.82
CA ASP A 183 5.45 -27.73 -3.65
C ASP A 183 5.22 -26.24 -3.95
N LYS A 184 4.58 -25.95 -5.08
CA LYS A 184 4.28 -24.59 -5.54
C LYS A 184 3.27 -23.90 -4.62
N CYS A 185 3.35 -22.58 -4.51
CA CYS A 185 2.29 -21.80 -3.87
C CYS A 185 0.95 -22.01 -4.62
N ARG A 186 -0.04 -22.55 -3.93
CA ARG A 186 -1.36 -22.94 -4.45
C ARG A 186 -2.14 -21.73 -4.96
N PHE A 187 -2.17 -20.64 -4.20
CA PHE A 187 -2.91 -19.43 -4.56
C PHE A 187 -2.34 -18.77 -5.81
N LEU A 188 -1.02 -18.79 -5.97
CA LEU A 188 -0.38 -18.28 -7.18
C LEU A 188 -0.71 -19.16 -8.39
N GLU A 189 -0.53 -20.49 -8.27
CA GLU A 189 -0.81 -21.43 -9.36
C GLU A 189 -2.25 -21.31 -9.87
N ALA A 190 -3.20 -21.19 -8.95
CA ALA A 190 -4.62 -21.06 -9.25
C ALA A 190 -4.99 -19.77 -10.03
N ASN A 191 -4.13 -18.75 -10.02
CA ASN A 191 -4.35 -17.45 -10.66
C ASN A 191 -3.55 -17.24 -11.96
N LEU A 192 -2.77 -18.24 -12.39
CA LEU A 192 -1.91 -18.14 -13.57
C LEU A 192 -2.44 -18.95 -14.75
N CYS A 193 -2.17 -18.47 -15.97
CA CYS A 193 -2.36 -19.28 -17.17
C CYS A 193 -1.23 -20.32 -17.33
N GLU A 194 -1.53 -21.44 -17.98
CA GLU A 194 -0.58 -22.56 -18.17
C GLU A 194 0.77 -22.12 -18.75
N LYS A 195 0.74 -21.19 -19.72
CA LYS A 195 1.97 -20.65 -20.34
C LYS A 195 2.88 -19.97 -19.31
N ARG A 196 2.29 -19.32 -18.30
CA ARG A 196 3.03 -18.62 -17.26
C ARG A 196 3.58 -19.59 -16.21
N ILE A 197 2.79 -20.57 -15.80
CA ILE A 197 3.22 -21.67 -14.92
C ILE A 197 4.45 -22.36 -15.51
N LYS A 198 4.36 -22.82 -16.76
CA LYS A 198 5.47 -23.48 -17.46
C LYS A 198 6.72 -22.61 -17.52
N LYS A 199 6.57 -21.31 -17.79
CA LYS A 199 7.71 -20.39 -17.81
C LYS A 199 8.39 -20.33 -16.45
N TYR A 200 7.63 -20.22 -15.36
CA TYR A 200 8.21 -20.14 -14.02
C TYR A 200 8.88 -21.44 -13.57
N GLU A 201 8.39 -22.60 -14.01
CA GLU A 201 9.04 -23.89 -13.80
C GLU A 201 10.35 -24.00 -14.59
N GLU A 202 10.34 -23.65 -15.88
CA GLU A 202 11.53 -23.68 -16.75
C GLU A 202 12.66 -22.78 -16.23
N THR A 203 12.32 -21.69 -15.53
CA THR A 203 13.28 -20.75 -14.96
C THR A 203 13.55 -20.98 -13.48
N ASP A 204 12.94 -21.99 -12.85
CA ASP A 204 13.00 -22.24 -11.39
C ASP A 204 12.75 -20.96 -10.57
N VAL A 205 11.68 -20.23 -10.88
CA VAL A 205 11.25 -19.04 -10.12
C VAL A 205 9.89 -19.22 -9.46
N PHE A 206 9.24 -20.37 -9.62
CA PHE A 206 7.98 -20.63 -8.91
C PHE A 206 8.24 -20.69 -7.39
N PRO A 207 7.56 -19.86 -6.56
CA PRO A 207 7.79 -19.83 -5.13
C PRO A 207 7.24 -21.08 -4.43
N ARG A 208 7.93 -21.51 -3.37
CA ARG A 208 7.55 -22.70 -2.58
C ARG A 208 6.67 -22.34 -1.38
N ALA A 209 7.07 -21.28 -0.68
CA ALA A 209 6.33 -20.69 0.42
C ALA A 209 6.79 -19.24 0.60
N ILE A 210 5.87 -18.35 0.97
CA ILE A 210 6.13 -16.90 0.99
C ILE A 210 7.30 -16.55 1.91
N ASP A 211 7.26 -17.00 3.16
CA ASP A 211 8.28 -16.66 4.16
C ASP A 211 9.62 -17.32 3.84
N ARG A 212 9.57 -18.52 3.23
CA ARG A 212 10.76 -19.23 2.80
C ARG A 212 11.52 -18.45 1.73
N GLU A 213 10.83 -17.82 0.78
CA GLU A 213 11.50 -17.05 -0.27
C GLU A 213 12.13 -15.76 0.28
N VAL A 214 11.50 -15.11 1.27
CA VAL A 214 12.11 -13.99 2.00
C VAL A 214 13.39 -14.44 2.71
N VAL A 215 13.33 -15.55 3.47
CA VAL A 215 14.48 -16.11 4.17
C VAL A 215 15.59 -16.52 3.19
N GLU A 216 15.25 -17.13 2.06
CA GLU A 216 16.21 -17.50 1.03
C GLU A 216 16.92 -16.26 0.46
N VAL A 217 16.20 -15.18 0.14
CA VAL A 217 16.84 -13.93 -0.32
C VAL A 217 17.83 -13.40 0.73
N MET A 218 17.46 -13.41 2.01
CA MET A 218 18.35 -12.94 3.08
C MET A 218 19.61 -13.82 3.20
N HIS A 219 19.48 -15.14 3.06
CA HIS A 219 20.62 -16.07 3.02
C HIS A 219 21.48 -15.85 1.77
N ARG A 220 20.88 -15.93 0.58
CA ARG A 220 21.52 -15.81 -0.74
C ARG A 220 22.38 -14.56 -0.85
N THR A 221 21.91 -13.46 -0.26
CA THR A 221 22.61 -12.17 -0.27
C THR A 221 23.66 -12.00 0.82
N HIS A 222 23.83 -12.95 1.73
CA HIS A 222 24.84 -12.90 2.80
C HIS A 222 26.27 -12.87 2.21
N VAL A 223 27.23 -12.37 3.02
CA VAL A 223 28.64 -12.36 2.62
C VAL A 223 29.14 -13.77 2.33
N GLY A 224 29.81 -13.96 1.19
CA GLY A 224 30.39 -15.24 0.77
C GLY A 224 29.42 -16.26 0.16
N VAL A 225 28.15 -15.89 -0.07
CA VAL A 225 27.15 -16.78 -0.69
C VAL A 225 27.08 -16.50 -2.20
N ASP A 226 25.93 -16.08 -2.72
CA ASP A 226 25.72 -15.99 -4.16
C ASP A 226 26.41 -14.75 -4.74
N ALA A 227 27.10 -14.93 -5.85
CA ALA A 227 27.82 -13.87 -6.55
C ALA A 227 27.48 -13.80 -8.05
N ASP A 228 26.61 -14.68 -8.54
CA ASP A 228 26.14 -14.66 -9.93
C ASP A 228 24.92 -13.71 -10.06
N PRO A 229 25.01 -12.64 -10.86
CA PRO A 229 23.92 -11.66 -10.95
C PRO A 229 22.63 -12.24 -11.55
N VAL A 230 22.70 -13.21 -12.46
CA VAL A 230 21.50 -13.84 -13.05
C VAL A 230 20.81 -14.68 -11.98
N ASN A 231 21.58 -15.51 -11.28
CA ASN A 231 21.06 -16.34 -10.21
C ASN A 231 20.42 -15.48 -9.09
N ILE A 232 21.12 -14.43 -8.65
CA ILE A 232 20.62 -13.50 -7.62
C ILE A 232 19.29 -12.87 -8.05
N ILE A 233 19.22 -12.34 -9.27
CA ILE A 233 17.99 -11.70 -9.76
C ILE A 233 16.85 -12.70 -9.89
N PHE A 234 17.11 -13.96 -10.28
CA PHE A 234 16.08 -15.00 -10.33
C PHE A 234 15.56 -15.36 -8.93
N GLY A 235 16.43 -15.35 -7.91
CA GLY A 235 16.01 -15.44 -6.50
C GLY A 235 15.12 -14.26 -6.08
N GLY A 236 15.43 -13.04 -6.56
CA GLY A 236 14.58 -11.86 -6.38
C GLY A 236 13.21 -12.01 -7.06
N ILE A 237 13.17 -12.47 -8.31
CA ILE A 237 11.92 -12.73 -9.05
C ILE A 237 11.06 -13.77 -8.32
N LYS A 238 11.67 -14.87 -7.84
CA LYS A 238 10.98 -15.88 -7.05
C LYS A 238 10.34 -15.28 -5.78
N CYS A 239 11.07 -14.42 -5.08
CA CYS A 239 10.55 -13.69 -3.92
C CYS A 239 9.46 -12.68 -4.29
N SER A 240 9.55 -11.99 -5.44
CA SER A 240 8.47 -11.12 -5.93
C SER A 240 7.23 -11.88 -6.38
N LEU A 241 7.35 -13.15 -6.78
CA LEU A 241 6.19 -14.00 -7.03
C LEU A 241 5.55 -14.48 -5.73
N ALA A 242 6.34 -14.70 -4.67
CA ALA A 242 5.83 -14.92 -3.32
C ALA A 242 5.09 -13.68 -2.78
N ASP A 243 5.60 -12.48 -3.05
CA ASP A 243 4.93 -11.20 -2.75
C ASP A 243 3.55 -11.15 -3.41
N LEU A 244 3.46 -11.42 -4.71
CA LEU A 244 2.20 -11.50 -5.45
C LEU A 244 1.23 -12.56 -4.86
N THR A 245 1.74 -13.71 -4.40
CA THR A 245 0.90 -14.70 -3.68
C THR A 245 0.28 -14.08 -2.42
N GLY A 246 1.08 -13.35 -1.63
CA GLY A 246 0.60 -12.66 -0.43
C GLY A 246 -0.45 -11.60 -0.75
N GLU A 247 -0.23 -10.77 -1.78
CA GLU A 247 -1.21 -9.79 -2.25
C GLU A 247 -2.53 -10.42 -2.70
N GLN A 248 -2.45 -11.54 -3.44
CA GLN A 248 -3.63 -12.27 -3.91
C GLN A 248 -4.44 -12.86 -2.74
N ILE A 249 -3.77 -13.52 -1.79
CA ILE A 249 -4.41 -14.01 -0.56
C ILE A 249 -5.07 -12.85 0.20
N SER A 250 -4.35 -11.75 0.38
CA SER A 250 -4.85 -10.57 1.10
C SER A 250 -6.13 -10.02 0.47
N THR A 251 -6.16 -9.89 -0.84
CA THR A 251 -7.34 -9.40 -1.58
C THR A 251 -8.52 -10.35 -1.44
N ASP A 252 -8.30 -11.65 -1.70
CA ASP A 252 -9.35 -12.66 -1.62
C ASP A 252 -9.96 -12.75 -0.21
N ILE A 253 -9.13 -12.76 0.83
CA ILE A 253 -9.62 -12.85 2.21
C ILE A 253 -10.28 -11.53 2.66
N SER A 254 -9.76 -10.37 2.25
CA SER A 254 -10.41 -9.09 2.53
C SER A 254 -11.79 -9.02 1.90
N ASP A 255 -11.97 -9.50 0.68
CA ASP A 255 -13.28 -9.53 0.02
C ASP A 255 -14.25 -10.49 0.74
N ILE A 256 -13.77 -11.66 1.20
CA ILE A 256 -14.58 -12.60 1.99
C ILE A 256 -15.06 -11.97 3.31
N LEU A 257 -14.16 -11.30 4.04
CA LEU A 257 -14.44 -10.73 5.36
C LEU A 257 -15.21 -9.41 5.29
N PHE A 258 -14.97 -8.60 4.25
CA PHE A 258 -15.43 -7.21 4.20
C PHE A 258 -16.37 -6.90 3.03
N GLY A 259 -16.51 -7.83 2.09
CA GLY A 259 -17.32 -7.69 0.88
C GLY A 259 -16.48 -7.32 -0.33
N THR A 260 -16.75 -7.95 -1.49
CA THR A 260 -16.11 -7.55 -2.76
C THR A 260 -16.53 -6.12 -3.14
N PRO A 261 -15.58 -5.20 -3.43
CA PRO A 261 -15.89 -3.83 -3.80
C PRO A 261 -16.86 -3.69 -4.98
N LYS A 262 -17.73 -2.68 -4.92
CA LYS A 262 -18.69 -2.30 -5.97
C LYS A 262 -18.63 -0.79 -6.19
N PRO A 263 -19.02 -0.27 -7.38
CA PRO A 263 -18.92 1.15 -7.70
C PRO A 263 -19.53 2.04 -6.60
N VAL A 264 -18.73 2.96 -6.08
CA VAL A 264 -19.11 3.82 -4.95
C VAL A 264 -18.61 5.24 -5.16
N MET A 265 -19.45 6.21 -4.82
CA MET A 265 -19.10 7.65 -4.90
C MET A 265 -18.47 8.11 -3.59
N SER A 266 -17.48 8.97 -3.68
CA SER A 266 -16.86 9.62 -2.52
C SER A 266 -16.24 10.97 -2.90
N GLU A 267 -15.44 11.53 -2.00
CA GLU A 267 -14.63 12.73 -2.20
C GLU A 267 -13.17 12.50 -1.76
N ALA A 268 -12.23 13.29 -2.30
CA ALA A 268 -10.83 13.25 -1.90
C ALA A 268 -10.21 14.65 -1.77
N ASN A 269 -9.09 14.71 -1.04
CA ASN A 269 -8.27 15.86 -0.65
C ASN A 269 -8.71 16.53 0.67
N LEU A 270 -7.86 17.37 1.27
CA LEU A 270 -7.94 17.82 2.66
C LEU A 270 -9.25 18.54 3.01
N GLY A 271 -9.97 19.07 2.02
CA GLY A 271 -11.29 19.67 2.22
C GLY A 271 -12.41 18.71 2.63
N VAL A 272 -12.12 17.40 2.72
CA VAL A 272 -13.04 16.40 3.30
C VAL A 272 -13.08 16.43 4.83
N LEU A 273 -12.09 17.07 5.48
CA LEU A 273 -12.10 17.29 6.93
C LEU A 273 -13.14 18.34 7.30
N ASP A 274 -13.81 18.15 8.44
CA ASP A 274 -14.88 19.04 8.90
C ASP A 274 -14.53 19.59 10.30
N PRO A 275 -14.25 20.90 10.44
CA PRO A 275 -13.93 21.53 11.71
C PRO A 275 -14.94 21.28 12.83
N ASP A 276 -16.22 21.03 12.51
CA ASP A 276 -17.30 20.86 13.48
C ASP A 276 -17.62 19.39 13.80
N LYS A 277 -16.91 18.44 13.19
CA LYS A 277 -17.00 17.01 13.50
C LYS A 277 -15.75 16.50 14.19
N VAL A 278 -15.87 15.29 14.75
CA VAL A 278 -14.72 14.51 15.24
C VAL A 278 -14.01 13.90 14.03
N ASN A 279 -12.85 14.42 13.66
CA ASN A 279 -12.10 13.96 12.49
C ASN A 279 -11.18 12.79 12.89
N ILE A 280 -11.51 11.60 12.40
CA ILE A 280 -10.74 10.37 12.62
C ILE A 280 -10.14 9.94 11.28
N ILE A 281 -8.81 9.88 11.22
CA ILE A 281 -8.09 9.38 10.06
C ILE A 281 -7.68 7.93 10.31
N VAL A 282 -8.11 7.02 9.42
CA VAL A 282 -7.56 5.67 9.31
C VAL A 282 -6.40 5.69 8.30
N HIS A 283 -5.19 5.35 8.75
CA HIS A 283 -3.99 5.40 7.92
C HIS A 283 -3.13 4.15 8.08
N GLY A 284 -2.63 3.62 6.98
CA GLY A 284 -1.82 2.40 6.97
C GLY A 284 -2.32 1.45 5.88
N HIS A 285 -2.45 0.16 6.17
CA HIS A 285 -2.68 -0.87 5.15
C HIS A 285 -3.78 -1.90 5.46
N ASN A 286 -3.94 -2.38 6.69
CA ASN A 286 -4.75 -3.58 6.95
C ASN A 286 -6.23 -3.22 7.21
N PRO A 287 -7.20 -3.73 6.43
CA PRO A 287 -8.62 -3.44 6.65
C PRO A 287 -9.20 -4.07 7.91
N VAL A 288 -8.52 -5.06 8.52
CA VAL A 288 -8.93 -5.67 9.80
C VAL A 288 -9.24 -4.60 10.86
N LEU A 289 -8.36 -3.59 10.97
CA LEU A 289 -8.54 -2.47 11.89
C LEU A 289 -9.52 -1.43 11.34
N SER A 290 -9.28 -0.92 10.13
CA SER A 290 -9.99 0.26 9.64
C SER A 290 -11.46 -0.01 9.34
N GLN A 291 -11.80 -1.21 8.86
CA GLN A 291 -13.19 -1.61 8.66
C GLN A 291 -13.94 -1.64 10.00
N MET A 292 -13.30 -2.14 11.05
CA MET A 292 -13.89 -2.16 12.40
C MET A 292 -14.12 -0.74 12.93
N VAL A 293 -13.17 0.18 12.74
CA VAL A 293 -13.34 1.60 13.09
C VAL A 293 -14.50 2.23 12.31
N VAL A 294 -14.62 1.94 11.01
CA VAL A 294 -15.72 2.47 10.17
C VAL A 294 -17.09 1.97 10.66
N ASP A 295 -17.21 0.67 10.92
CA ASP A 295 -18.48 0.08 11.34
C ASP A 295 -18.88 0.57 12.74
N THR A 296 -17.91 0.65 13.66
CA THR A 296 -18.12 1.12 15.05
C THR A 296 -18.45 2.62 15.10
N ALA A 297 -17.80 3.44 14.30
CA ALA A 297 -18.05 4.89 14.27
C ALA A 297 -19.51 5.22 13.92
N ARG A 298 -20.15 4.44 13.05
CA ARG A 298 -21.58 4.61 12.72
C ARG A 298 -22.49 4.44 13.93
N GLU A 299 -22.12 3.57 14.87
CA GLU A 299 -22.86 3.31 16.11
C GLU A 299 -22.60 4.38 17.19
N MET A 300 -21.50 5.11 17.08
CA MET A 300 -21.04 6.09 18.08
C MET A 300 -21.34 7.55 17.73
N GLU A 301 -22.12 7.79 16.66
CA GLU A 301 -22.45 9.13 16.17
C GLU A 301 -23.14 10.00 17.25
N GLU A 302 -24.01 9.42 18.07
CA GLU A 302 -24.70 10.13 19.15
C GLU A 302 -23.77 10.47 20.33
N GLU A 303 -22.74 9.66 20.58
CA GLU A 303 -21.72 9.95 21.59
C GLU A 303 -20.88 11.17 21.17
N ALA A 304 -20.51 11.26 19.89
CA ALA A 304 -19.84 12.44 19.33
C ALA A 304 -20.72 13.69 19.40
N LYS A 305 -22.03 13.58 19.12
CA LYS A 305 -22.98 14.71 19.25
C LYS A 305 -23.14 15.17 20.70
N ALA A 306 -23.20 14.23 21.64
CA ALA A 306 -23.25 14.56 23.07
C ALA A 306 -21.99 15.31 23.55
N ALA A 307 -20.86 15.10 22.88
CA ALA A 307 -19.61 15.85 23.10
C ALA A 307 -19.56 17.22 22.40
N GLY A 308 -20.62 17.62 21.69
CA GLY A 308 -20.72 18.92 21.01
C GLY A 308 -20.22 18.93 19.57
N ALA A 309 -19.93 17.77 18.98
CA ALA A 309 -19.63 17.65 17.55
C ALA A 309 -20.91 17.54 16.70
N ASN A 310 -20.83 17.85 15.42
CA ASN A 310 -21.91 17.62 14.45
C ASN A 310 -21.95 16.16 13.93
N GLY A 311 -21.17 15.26 14.54
CA GLY A 311 -20.99 13.87 14.13
C GLY A 311 -19.53 13.46 14.03
N ILE A 312 -19.28 12.28 13.47
CA ILE A 312 -17.94 11.75 13.18
C ILE A 312 -17.62 11.93 11.69
N GLN A 313 -16.41 12.40 11.40
CA GLN A 313 -15.85 12.50 10.06
C GLN A 313 -14.70 11.49 9.91
N LEU A 314 -14.98 10.39 9.22
CA LEU A 314 -13.95 9.42 8.85
C LEU A 314 -13.21 9.89 7.59
N SER A 315 -11.91 9.66 7.52
CA SER A 315 -11.12 9.85 6.30
C SER A 315 -9.97 8.85 6.21
N GLY A 316 -9.56 8.52 4.98
CA GLY A 316 -8.48 7.58 4.70
C GLY A 316 -7.18 8.25 4.24
N ILE A 317 -6.05 7.62 4.56
CA ILE A 317 -4.73 7.90 3.94
C ILE A 317 -4.04 6.56 3.63
N CYS A 318 -3.39 6.46 2.46
CA CYS A 318 -2.73 5.23 1.98
C CYS A 318 -3.71 4.04 1.85
N CYS A 319 -3.20 2.80 1.86
CA CYS A 319 -3.93 1.63 1.41
C CYS A 319 -5.14 1.29 2.28
N THR A 320 -5.06 1.36 3.61
CA THR A 320 -6.24 1.13 4.49
C THR A 320 -7.34 2.15 4.21
N GLY A 321 -6.97 3.39 3.85
CA GLY A 321 -7.90 4.40 3.35
C GLY A 321 -8.56 3.99 2.02
N ASN A 322 -7.79 3.42 1.09
CA ASN A 322 -8.34 2.86 -0.14
C ASN A 322 -9.27 1.67 0.13
N GLU A 323 -8.95 0.78 1.09
CA GLU A 323 -9.80 -0.36 1.43
C GLU A 323 -11.20 0.09 1.88
N VAL A 324 -11.26 1.05 2.81
CA VAL A 324 -12.54 1.56 3.31
C VAL A 324 -13.22 2.51 2.32
N LEU A 325 -12.47 3.18 1.42
CA LEU A 325 -13.04 3.88 0.28
C LEU A 325 -13.77 2.90 -0.64
N MET A 326 -13.10 1.82 -1.05
CA MET A 326 -13.59 0.86 -2.04
C MET A 326 -14.85 0.12 -1.56
N ARG A 327 -15.01 -0.07 -0.24
CA ARG A 327 -16.14 -0.81 0.34
C ARG A 327 -17.23 0.08 0.97
N ASN A 328 -16.86 1.24 1.51
CA ASN A 328 -17.78 2.08 2.30
C ASN A 328 -17.89 3.52 1.80
N GLY A 329 -17.14 3.92 0.76
CA GLY A 329 -17.14 5.29 0.27
C GLY A 329 -16.51 6.30 1.23
N VAL A 330 -15.67 5.85 2.16
CA VAL A 330 -14.93 6.76 3.07
C VAL A 330 -14.03 7.69 2.25
N PRO A 331 -14.08 9.02 2.49
CA PRO A 331 -13.30 9.97 1.72
C PRO A 331 -11.80 9.88 2.01
N ILE A 332 -10.98 10.27 1.03
CA ILE A 332 -9.51 10.28 1.17
C ILE A 332 -9.04 11.68 1.56
N ALA A 333 -8.37 11.83 2.71
CA ALA A 333 -7.87 13.14 3.13
C ALA A 333 -6.66 13.58 2.30
N THR A 334 -5.72 12.67 2.05
CA THR A 334 -4.48 12.93 1.31
C THR A 334 -3.77 11.60 1.00
N SER A 335 -2.67 11.63 0.24
CA SER A 335 -1.82 10.47 -0.01
C SER A 335 -0.52 10.48 0.82
N TYR A 336 0.33 9.45 0.62
CA TYR A 336 1.50 9.13 1.44
C TYR A 336 2.39 10.32 1.81
N MET A 337 2.79 11.14 0.85
CA MET A 337 3.80 12.18 1.11
C MET A 337 3.27 13.39 1.88
N ALA A 338 1.96 13.61 1.90
CA ALA A 338 1.32 14.74 2.58
C ALA A 338 0.57 14.31 3.86
N GLN A 339 0.80 13.09 4.37
CA GLN A 339 0.16 12.59 5.61
C GLN A 339 0.37 13.52 6.83
N GLU A 340 1.53 14.16 6.93
CA GLU A 340 1.83 15.15 7.99
C GLU A 340 1.04 16.46 7.80
N LEU A 341 0.72 16.84 6.56
CA LEU A 341 -0.03 18.04 6.25
C LEU A 341 -1.51 17.92 6.68
N ALA A 342 -2.05 16.69 6.70
CA ALA A 342 -3.38 16.45 7.25
C ALA A 342 -3.45 16.80 8.74
N ILE A 343 -2.46 16.37 9.54
CA ILE A 343 -2.35 16.77 10.97
C ILE A 343 -2.14 18.28 11.08
N ALA A 344 -1.31 18.87 10.20
CA ALA A 344 -1.00 20.30 10.24
C ALA A 344 -2.23 21.20 10.04
N THR A 345 -3.35 20.69 9.52
CA THR A 345 -4.62 21.44 9.48
C THR A 345 -5.12 21.82 10.88
N GLY A 346 -4.66 21.13 11.91
CA GLY A 346 -5.14 21.26 13.28
C GLY A 346 -6.55 20.72 13.51
N ALA A 347 -7.22 20.16 12.49
CA ALA A 347 -8.59 19.65 12.58
C ALA A 347 -8.65 18.15 12.94
N VAL A 348 -7.56 17.40 12.75
CA VAL A 348 -7.51 15.95 13.00
C VAL A 348 -7.50 15.68 14.49
N ASP A 349 -8.48 14.94 14.98
CA ASP A 349 -8.61 14.61 16.40
C ASP A 349 -7.83 13.34 16.74
N VAL A 350 -7.98 12.29 15.92
CA VAL A 350 -7.18 11.07 15.99
C VAL A 350 -6.70 10.68 14.59
N MET A 351 -5.44 10.26 14.53
CA MET A 351 -4.92 9.45 13.42
C MET A 351 -4.58 8.07 13.98
N VAL A 352 -5.35 7.06 13.60
CA VAL A 352 -5.15 5.66 14.00
C VAL A 352 -4.41 4.93 12.89
N VAL A 353 -3.32 4.24 13.27
CA VAL A 353 -2.39 3.62 12.33
C VAL A 353 -2.05 2.18 12.68
N ASP A 354 -1.88 1.35 11.64
CA ASP A 354 -1.42 -0.03 11.75
C ASP A 354 0.08 -0.18 11.37
N VAL A 355 0.37 -0.54 10.13
CA VAL A 355 1.66 -0.93 9.57
C VAL A 355 1.89 -0.24 8.22
N GLN A 356 3.17 -0.10 7.87
CA GLN A 356 3.68 0.29 6.55
C GLN A 356 3.31 1.72 6.10
N CYS A 357 4.25 2.39 5.42
CA CYS A 357 4.10 3.77 4.90
C CYS A 357 3.64 4.86 5.90
N ILE A 358 3.72 4.58 7.20
CA ILE A 358 3.44 5.54 8.28
C ILE A 358 4.75 6.24 8.62
N MET A 359 4.80 7.55 8.42
CA MET A 359 5.98 8.34 8.75
C MET A 359 6.06 8.53 10.28
N PRO A 360 7.14 8.09 10.95
CA PRO A 360 7.29 8.37 12.38
C PRO A 360 7.38 9.87 12.68
N GLY A 361 7.69 10.71 11.67
CA GLY A 361 7.61 12.17 11.75
C GLY A 361 6.22 12.72 12.08
N LEU A 362 5.15 11.95 11.85
CA LEU A 362 3.78 12.28 12.28
C LEU A 362 3.73 12.62 13.76
N ARG A 363 4.53 11.96 14.61
CA ARG A 363 4.55 12.21 16.05
C ARG A 363 4.92 13.65 16.36
N SER A 364 5.99 14.15 15.74
CA SER A 364 6.51 15.50 15.96
C SER A 364 5.53 16.56 15.46
N VAL A 365 4.80 16.29 14.39
CA VAL A 365 3.74 17.19 13.91
C VAL A 365 2.53 17.17 14.86
N ALA A 366 2.09 15.98 15.29
CA ALA A 366 0.97 15.83 16.24
C ALA A 366 1.22 16.57 17.57
N GLU A 367 2.47 16.64 18.03
CA GLU A 367 2.91 17.39 19.22
C GLU A 367 2.60 18.90 19.15
N CYS A 368 2.47 19.46 17.95
CA CYS A 368 2.13 20.87 17.77
C CYS A 368 0.62 21.16 17.89
N PHE A 369 -0.22 20.11 17.86
CA PHE A 369 -1.68 20.20 17.83
C PHE A 369 -2.32 19.35 18.94
N HIS A 370 -3.64 19.17 18.87
CA HIS A 370 -4.41 18.32 19.79
C HIS A 370 -4.57 16.87 19.27
N THR A 371 -4.08 16.59 18.07
CA THR A 371 -4.17 15.27 17.44
C THR A 371 -3.54 14.19 18.30
N LYS A 372 -4.27 13.11 18.55
CA LYS A 372 -3.71 11.89 19.15
C LYS A 372 -3.32 10.92 18.05
N LEU A 373 -2.03 10.59 17.98
CA LEU A 373 -1.52 9.53 17.12
C LEU A 373 -1.62 8.20 17.87
N VAL A 374 -2.27 7.20 17.28
CA VAL A 374 -2.52 5.89 17.90
C VAL A 374 -1.95 4.79 17.02
N THR A 375 -0.94 4.06 17.50
CA THR A 375 -0.47 2.84 16.83
C THR A 375 -1.18 1.61 17.38
N THR A 376 -1.47 0.63 16.54
CA THR A 376 -2.27 -0.54 16.95
C THR A 376 -1.53 -1.86 16.90
N MET A 377 -0.53 -1.97 16.03
CA MET A 377 0.19 -3.23 15.81
C MET A 377 1.43 -3.34 16.69
N SER A 378 1.67 -4.53 17.25
CA SER A 378 2.77 -4.77 18.19
C SER A 378 4.16 -4.58 17.54
N ILE A 379 4.25 -4.85 16.24
CA ILE A 379 5.45 -4.73 15.41
C ILE A 379 5.68 -3.32 14.84
N SER A 380 4.75 -2.39 15.05
CA SER A 380 4.78 -1.03 14.49
C SER A 380 4.38 -0.02 15.57
N LYS A 381 5.38 0.52 16.28
CA LYS A 381 5.19 1.50 17.34
C LYS A 381 5.98 2.77 17.08
N ILE A 382 5.41 3.89 17.49
CA ILE A 382 6.04 5.21 17.38
C ILE A 382 6.21 5.78 18.79
N PRO A 383 7.43 6.06 19.25
CA PRO A 383 7.65 6.66 20.57
C PRO A 383 6.84 7.95 20.75
N GLY A 384 6.18 8.10 21.90
CA GLY A 384 5.33 9.25 22.21
C GLY A 384 3.91 9.20 21.63
N ALA A 385 3.60 8.23 20.75
CA ALA A 385 2.23 7.95 20.35
C ALA A 385 1.51 7.09 21.39
N TYR A 386 0.18 7.11 21.39
CA TYR A 386 -0.62 6.13 22.11
C TYR A 386 -0.45 4.77 21.43
N HIS A 387 -0.48 3.69 22.21
CA HIS A 387 -0.50 2.34 21.67
C HIS A 387 -1.70 1.58 22.23
N PHE A 388 -2.69 1.35 21.36
CA PHE A 388 -3.87 0.55 21.68
C PHE A 388 -3.71 -0.77 20.96
N ALA A 389 -3.23 -1.79 21.68
CA ALA A 389 -3.05 -3.11 21.11
C ALA A 389 -4.36 -3.58 20.49
N PHE A 390 -4.30 -3.94 19.21
CA PHE A 390 -5.44 -4.47 18.49
C PHE A 390 -5.40 -6.00 18.55
N GLU A 391 -6.51 -6.58 18.97
CA GLU A 391 -6.73 -8.03 19.03
C GLU A 391 -8.07 -8.32 18.35
N ASP A 392 -8.08 -9.23 17.39
CA ASP A 392 -9.27 -9.58 16.62
C ASP A 392 -10.43 -10.13 17.47
N SER A 393 -10.10 -10.78 18.59
CA SER A 393 -11.08 -11.26 19.58
C SER A 393 -11.85 -10.16 20.31
N LYS A 394 -11.39 -8.91 20.23
CA LYS A 394 -11.98 -7.73 20.89
C LYS A 394 -11.96 -6.50 19.97
N ALA A 395 -12.05 -6.72 18.67
CA ALA A 395 -11.82 -5.69 17.66
C ALA A 395 -12.74 -4.48 17.85
N LYS A 396 -14.02 -4.70 18.17
CA LYS A 396 -14.98 -3.63 18.42
C LYS A 396 -14.64 -2.81 19.66
N GLU A 397 -14.24 -3.46 20.76
CA GLU A 397 -13.81 -2.78 21.99
C GLU A 397 -12.60 -1.87 21.71
N SER A 398 -11.62 -2.37 20.95
CA SER A 398 -10.46 -1.58 20.52
C SER A 398 -10.87 -0.38 19.66
N ALA A 399 -11.79 -0.55 18.71
CA ALA A 399 -12.29 0.54 17.87
C ALA A 399 -13.05 1.59 18.68
N GLU A 400 -13.92 1.19 19.61
CA GLU A 400 -14.62 2.10 20.51
C GLU A 400 -13.63 2.93 21.34
N ALA A 401 -12.57 2.31 21.88
CA ALA A 401 -11.55 3.02 22.64
C ALA A 401 -10.86 4.12 21.81
N VAL A 402 -10.54 3.82 20.54
CA VAL A 402 -9.96 4.81 19.60
C VAL A 402 -10.95 5.95 19.32
N ILE A 403 -12.22 5.64 19.08
CA ILE A 403 -13.25 6.66 18.79
C ILE A 403 -13.51 7.54 20.01
N ARG A 404 -13.57 6.97 21.22
CA ARG A 404 -13.70 7.76 22.46
C ARG A 404 -12.50 8.68 22.68
N LEU A 405 -11.29 8.21 22.39
CA LEU A 405 -10.10 9.07 22.42
C LEU A 405 -10.21 10.23 21.42
N ALA A 406 -10.78 9.99 20.23
CA ALA A 406 -11.02 11.04 19.25
C ALA A 406 -12.06 12.06 19.72
N ILE A 407 -13.13 11.59 20.35
CA ILE A 407 -14.17 12.46 20.93
C ILE A 407 -13.57 13.36 22.03
N GLU A 408 -12.70 12.82 22.89
CA GLU A 408 -12.00 13.63 23.89
C GLU A 408 -11.01 14.63 23.25
N ALA A 409 -10.26 14.21 22.23
CA ALA A 409 -9.37 15.11 21.49
C ALA A 409 -10.12 16.25 20.77
N PHE A 410 -11.33 15.98 20.28
CA PHE A 410 -12.23 17.00 19.72
C PHE A 410 -12.62 18.05 20.77
N LYS A 411 -12.97 17.62 21.99
CA LYS A 411 -13.29 18.54 23.09
C LYS A 411 -12.07 19.41 23.42
N GLU A 412 -10.90 18.81 23.60
CA GLU A 412 -9.64 19.54 23.84
C GLU A 412 -9.37 20.57 22.74
N ARG A 413 -9.54 20.18 21.47
CA ARG A 413 -9.36 21.08 20.32
C ARG A 413 -10.33 22.26 20.38
N LYS A 414 -11.62 22.03 20.61
CA LYS A 414 -12.64 23.09 20.69
C LYS A 414 -12.43 24.01 21.89
N GLU A 415 -12.12 23.45 23.06
CA GLU A 415 -11.85 24.20 24.30
C GLU A 415 -10.60 25.08 24.18
N SER A 416 -9.59 24.64 23.42
CA SER A 416 -8.36 25.41 23.21
C SER A 416 -8.58 26.75 22.49
N GLY A 417 -9.66 26.87 21.72
CA GLY A 417 -9.92 28.02 20.85
C GLY A 417 -8.90 28.22 19.72
N ARG A 418 -7.99 27.25 19.47
CA ARG A 418 -7.02 27.33 18.38
C ARG A 418 -7.73 27.25 17.02
N PRO A 419 -7.40 28.12 16.06
CA PRO A 419 -7.96 28.03 14.73
C PRO A 419 -7.50 26.74 14.03
N VAL A 420 -8.38 26.22 13.16
CA VAL A 420 -8.03 25.15 12.23
C VAL A 420 -7.85 25.73 10.83
N GLN A 421 -6.94 25.15 10.06
CA GLN A 421 -6.62 25.52 8.69
C GLN A 421 -6.95 24.34 7.77
N VAL A 422 -8.23 24.18 7.43
CA VAL A 422 -8.68 23.14 6.49
C VAL A 422 -8.77 23.76 5.08
N PRO A 423 -7.91 23.37 4.12
CA PRO A 423 -8.02 23.83 2.74
C PRO A 423 -9.38 23.44 2.14
N LYS A 424 -9.97 24.29 1.30
CA LYS A 424 -11.29 24.02 0.70
C LYS A 424 -11.27 23.11 -0.53
N PHE A 425 -10.10 22.58 -0.88
CA PHE A 425 -9.92 21.74 -2.06
C PHE A 425 -10.40 20.32 -1.79
N LYS A 426 -11.38 19.89 -2.58
CA LYS A 426 -11.80 18.49 -2.69
C LYS A 426 -12.43 18.21 -4.05
N ASN A 427 -12.32 16.96 -4.50
CA ASN A 427 -12.95 16.49 -5.74
C ASN A 427 -13.88 15.32 -5.46
N LYS A 428 -14.90 15.18 -6.29
CA LYS A 428 -15.72 13.95 -6.32
C LYS A 428 -14.98 12.87 -7.09
N LEU A 429 -15.11 11.65 -6.61
CA LEU A 429 -14.54 10.47 -7.26
C LEU A 429 -15.55 9.32 -7.28
N MET A 430 -15.33 8.37 -8.18
CA MET A 430 -15.94 7.04 -8.15
C MET A 430 -14.84 6.01 -7.99
N ALA A 431 -15.01 5.10 -7.03
CA ALA A 431 -14.12 3.99 -6.75
C ALA A 431 -14.92 2.68 -6.76
N GLY A 432 -14.37 1.60 -6.21
CA GLY A 432 -15.08 0.34 -6.04
C GLY A 432 -15.07 -0.56 -7.28
N PHE A 433 -14.14 -0.35 -8.20
CA PHE A 433 -13.97 -1.17 -9.42
C PHE A 433 -13.14 -2.43 -9.14
N SER A 434 -13.74 -3.41 -8.45
CA SER A 434 -13.21 -4.79 -8.42
C SER A 434 -13.21 -5.41 -9.83
N LEU A 435 -12.49 -6.51 -10.03
CA LEU A 435 -12.56 -7.24 -11.30
C LEU A 435 -13.99 -7.74 -11.55
N GLU A 436 -14.67 -8.22 -10.50
CA GLU A 436 -16.09 -8.59 -10.54
C GLU A 436 -16.96 -7.42 -11.04
N ALA A 437 -16.81 -6.22 -10.47
CA ALA A 437 -17.57 -5.05 -10.90
C ALA A 437 -17.27 -4.63 -12.36
N LEU A 438 -16.02 -4.75 -12.80
CA LEU A 438 -15.64 -4.50 -14.20
C LEU A 438 -16.25 -5.55 -15.13
N MET A 439 -16.27 -6.83 -14.73
CA MET A 439 -16.90 -7.89 -15.51
C MET A 439 -18.41 -7.70 -15.60
N ASP A 440 -19.08 -7.28 -14.53
CA ASP A 440 -20.51 -6.95 -14.56
C ASP A 440 -20.81 -5.79 -15.52
N LEU A 441 -19.97 -4.74 -15.51
CA LEU A 441 -20.09 -3.62 -16.43
C LEU A 441 -19.95 -4.07 -17.89
N PHE A 442 -18.98 -4.93 -18.19
CA PHE A 442 -18.79 -5.44 -19.54
C PHE A 442 -19.86 -6.46 -19.93
N ALA A 443 -20.39 -7.24 -18.99
CA ALA A 443 -21.47 -8.20 -19.22
C ALA A 443 -22.76 -7.53 -19.69
N ALA A 444 -22.98 -6.27 -19.31
CA ALA A 444 -24.10 -5.47 -19.81
C ALA A 444 -24.04 -5.23 -21.33
N ILE A 445 -22.86 -5.36 -21.96
CA ILE A 445 -22.65 -5.23 -23.40
C ILE A 445 -22.48 -6.60 -24.05
N ASN A 446 -21.68 -7.48 -23.45
CA ASN A 446 -21.46 -8.85 -23.94
C ASN A 446 -21.59 -9.86 -22.78
N PRO A 447 -22.79 -10.39 -22.50
CA PRO A 447 -23.02 -11.29 -21.36
C PRO A 447 -22.33 -12.64 -21.52
N ASP A 448 -22.16 -13.13 -22.75
CA ASP A 448 -21.56 -14.45 -23.02
C ASP A 448 -20.03 -14.43 -22.86
N ASN A 449 -19.40 -13.28 -23.08
CA ASN A 449 -17.97 -13.09 -22.90
C ASN A 449 -17.63 -11.64 -22.53
N PRO A 450 -17.80 -11.24 -21.25
CA PRO A 450 -17.68 -9.85 -20.82
C PRO A 450 -16.33 -9.21 -21.18
N ILE A 451 -15.21 -9.91 -20.93
CA ILE A 451 -13.87 -9.35 -21.23
C ILE A 451 -13.68 -9.02 -22.72
N LYS A 452 -14.46 -9.64 -23.63
CA LYS A 452 -14.39 -9.38 -25.06
C LYS A 452 -14.74 -7.95 -25.43
N VAL A 453 -15.54 -7.25 -24.60
CA VAL A 453 -15.81 -5.81 -24.78
C VAL A 453 -14.52 -5.00 -24.82
N LEU A 454 -13.62 -5.25 -23.86
CA LEU A 454 -12.34 -4.54 -23.79
C LEU A 454 -11.36 -5.01 -24.86
N THR A 455 -11.26 -6.32 -25.12
CA THR A 455 -10.31 -6.83 -26.11
C THR A 455 -10.70 -6.44 -27.54
N ASP A 456 -11.99 -6.40 -27.86
CA ASP A 456 -12.44 -5.96 -29.19
C ASP A 456 -12.21 -4.47 -29.40
N ALA A 457 -12.42 -3.65 -28.36
CA ALA A 457 -12.06 -2.24 -28.41
C ALA A 457 -10.56 -2.03 -28.65
N ILE A 458 -9.71 -2.92 -28.12
CA ILE A 458 -8.26 -2.91 -28.39
C ILE A 458 -7.95 -3.32 -29.83
N ASP A 459 -8.50 -4.44 -30.28
CA ASP A 459 -8.26 -4.96 -31.63
C ASP A 459 -8.78 -4.02 -32.73
N ASN A 460 -9.87 -3.30 -32.47
CA ASN A 460 -10.45 -2.29 -33.36
C ASN A 460 -9.73 -0.93 -33.29
N GLY A 461 -8.78 -0.75 -32.37
CA GLY A 461 -8.03 0.50 -32.19
C GLY A 461 -8.80 1.63 -31.50
N GLU A 462 -9.94 1.34 -30.88
CA GLU A 462 -10.69 2.29 -30.05
C GLU A 462 -9.96 2.57 -28.73
N ILE A 463 -9.36 1.53 -28.15
CA ILE A 463 -8.48 1.59 -26.98
C ILE A 463 -7.09 1.14 -27.41
N LEU A 464 -6.05 1.89 -27.06
CA LEU A 464 -4.67 1.54 -27.45
C LEU A 464 -4.13 0.32 -26.70
N GLY A 465 -4.64 0.08 -25.49
CA GLY A 465 -4.26 -1.01 -24.62
C GLY A 465 -4.65 -0.73 -23.18
N VAL A 466 -4.17 -1.58 -22.27
CA VAL A 466 -4.40 -1.44 -20.83
C VAL A 466 -3.11 -1.04 -20.12
N CYS A 467 -3.20 -0.07 -19.21
CA CYS A 467 -2.10 0.29 -18.31
C CYS A 467 -2.54 0.14 -16.85
N ALA A 468 -1.79 -0.66 -16.08
CA ALA A 468 -1.95 -0.74 -14.64
C ALA A 468 -1.00 0.27 -13.97
N LEU A 469 -1.57 1.22 -13.23
CA LEU A 469 -0.85 2.25 -12.49
C LEU A 469 -0.79 1.86 -11.02
N ALA A 470 0.42 1.75 -10.47
CA ALA A 470 0.61 1.43 -9.06
C ALA A 470 1.75 2.25 -8.45
N GLY A 471 1.79 2.27 -7.12
CA GLY A 471 2.95 2.72 -6.37
C GLY A 471 2.75 4.00 -5.56
N CYS A 472 3.87 4.46 -5.02
CA CYS A 472 3.94 5.52 -4.02
C CYS A 472 4.25 6.88 -4.65
N ASN A 473 4.39 7.89 -3.80
CA ASN A 473 5.04 9.13 -4.17
C ASN A 473 6.52 9.12 -3.71
N ASN A 474 7.37 9.88 -4.40
CA ASN A 474 8.78 10.08 -4.03
C ASN A 474 9.17 11.53 -4.36
N LEU A 475 9.66 12.27 -3.36
CA LEU A 475 9.99 13.70 -3.49
C LEU A 475 11.20 14.01 -4.40
N GLU A 476 11.93 13.01 -4.90
CA GLU A 476 12.82 13.23 -6.05
C GLU A 476 12.03 13.72 -7.28
N ALA A 477 10.76 13.33 -7.42
CA ALA A 477 9.78 13.95 -8.29
C ALA A 477 8.98 15.03 -7.54
N VAL A 478 8.32 15.93 -8.27
CA VAL A 478 7.37 16.87 -7.66
C VAL A 478 6.14 16.06 -7.25
N TYR A 479 5.70 16.17 -5.99
CA TYR A 479 4.56 15.44 -5.45
C TYR A 479 3.31 15.64 -6.34
N GLU A 480 2.66 14.51 -6.66
CA GLU A 480 1.57 14.31 -7.62
C GLU A 480 1.77 14.69 -9.09
N LYS A 481 2.91 15.27 -9.46
CA LYS A 481 3.17 15.67 -10.84
C LYS A 481 3.25 14.49 -11.80
N ASN A 482 4.12 13.52 -11.53
CA ASN A 482 4.33 12.41 -12.47
C ASN A 482 3.07 11.56 -12.63
N HIS A 483 2.39 11.26 -11.53
CA HIS A 483 1.13 10.50 -11.54
C HIS A 483 0.10 11.17 -12.45
N THR A 484 -0.18 12.45 -12.19
CA THR A 484 -1.20 13.19 -12.95
C THR A 484 -0.81 13.43 -14.41
N GLU A 485 0.45 13.74 -14.71
CA GLU A 485 0.91 13.93 -16.09
C GLU A 485 0.84 12.63 -16.90
N ILE A 486 1.25 11.50 -16.31
CA ILE A 486 1.16 10.18 -16.96
C ILE A 486 -0.30 9.82 -17.20
N ILE A 487 -1.18 9.96 -16.20
CA ILE A 487 -2.62 9.66 -16.35
C ILE A 487 -3.25 10.50 -17.46
N LYS A 488 -2.96 11.82 -17.49
CA LYS A 488 -3.48 12.72 -18.52
C LYS A 488 -3.02 12.33 -19.92
N GLU A 489 -1.74 11.99 -20.09
CA GLU A 489 -1.21 11.61 -21.39
C GLU A 489 -1.74 10.23 -21.84
N LEU A 490 -1.85 9.26 -20.94
CA LEU A 490 -2.44 7.95 -21.25
C LEU A 490 -3.93 8.08 -21.62
N ALA A 491 -4.72 8.87 -20.89
CA ALA A 491 -6.12 9.14 -21.21
C ALA A 491 -6.26 9.78 -22.60
N LYS A 492 -5.42 10.78 -22.90
CA LYS A 492 -5.41 11.47 -24.20
C LYS A 492 -5.09 10.53 -25.38
N ASN A 493 -4.35 9.45 -25.12
CA ASN A 493 -3.98 8.45 -26.11
C ASN A 493 -4.86 7.17 -26.03
N ASN A 494 -6.09 7.29 -25.52
CA ASN A 494 -7.10 6.23 -25.46
C ASN A 494 -6.61 4.95 -24.75
N VAL A 495 -5.83 5.09 -23.68
CA VAL A 495 -5.41 3.93 -22.88
C VAL A 495 -6.45 3.67 -21.79
N PHE A 496 -6.92 2.43 -21.68
CA PHE A 496 -7.75 2.01 -20.56
C PHE A 496 -6.87 1.83 -19.33
N MET A 497 -7.05 2.68 -18.33
CA MET A 497 -6.21 2.67 -17.13
C MET A 497 -6.96 2.01 -15.97
N VAL A 498 -6.26 1.13 -15.28
CA VAL A 498 -6.63 0.63 -13.96
C VAL A 498 -5.51 1.00 -12.99
N GLY A 499 -5.78 1.09 -11.70
CA GLY A 499 -4.71 1.35 -10.77
C GLY A 499 -5.05 1.13 -9.32
N THR A 500 -4.02 1.22 -8.48
CA THR A 500 -4.09 0.95 -7.04
C THR A 500 -3.19 1.90 -6.25
N GLY A 501 -3.32 1.92 -4.93
CA GLY A 501 -2.40 2.63 -4.04
C GLY A 501 -2.44 4.15 -4.15
N CYS A 502 -1.31 4.81 -3.88
CA CYS A 502 -1.24 6.27 -3.78
C CYS A 502 -1.39 6.97 -5.13
N VAL A 503 -1.07 6.31 -6.25
CA VAL A 503 -1.33 6.88 -7.59
C VAL A 503 -2.81 7.07 -7.87
N MET A 504 -3.70 6.23 -7.31
CA MET A 504 -5.15 6.46 -7.41
C MET A 504 -5.65 7.54 -6.47
N GLN A 505 -4.98 7.73 -5.32
CA GLN A 505 -5.24 8.89 -4.45
C GLN A 505 -4.79 10.21 -5.09
N ALA A 506 -3.81 10.18 -6.00
CA ALA A 506 -3.41 11.31 -6.81
C ALA A 506 -4.36 11.59 -7.99
N ALA A 507 -5.03 10.54 -8.48
CA ALA A 507 -5.97 10.62 -9.59
C ALA A 507 -7.33 11.19 -9.15
N ALA A 508 -7.73 10.84 -7.93
CA ALA A 508 -8.86 11.43 -7.21
C ALA A 508 -8.61 12.90 -6.85
#